data_AF-A0AAD9J2Q7-F1
#
_entry.id   AF-A0AAD9J2Q7-F1
#
_cell.length_a   1.000
_cell.length_b   1.000
_cell.length_c   1.000
_cell.angle_alpha   90.00
_cell.angle_beta   90.00
_cell.angle_gamma   90.00
#
_symmetry.space_group_name_H-M   'P 1'
#
loop_
_entity.id
_entity.type
_entity.pdbx_description
1 polymer ?
#
loop_
_entity_poly.entity_id
_entity_poly.type
_entity_poly.pdbx_seq_one_letter_code
_entity_poly.pdbx_strand_id
1 'polypeptide(L)'
;MWFDLEIRQRLILTFVWLVILLHGLLTGLGIIPIIIEYHLGKRTDGHEYVPETTLRIRRKPYPEGSPLLTMFTTLKDRKCRDQIHNSTMTNWATLMPAMLPVLYVPRVEWNASRWKNRARDLGWRVRKAEKLKRKIPILNDMFRQTLRQSKTPFVGFANADILFDETIIQTLQYLIRVIDVDNWTILITGKRRNINITQSDVGSGGNLTRISFLARETDFFHGKAQDYFIISRRGLPWEEIPDFVIGRNGYDNWLLVMAQKWNAIAIDGSLTIGALHQSGVDGFQSGFTTNDNDTIGLNWDLVMGFNYHRGRTECLPYYTRYRCTDHQDITESWKKRNDIVLLQRPLYPHPDERYQGLGPKC
;
A
#
# COMPACT_ATOMS: atom_id res chain seq x y z
N MET A 1 2.92 42.14 -2.26
CA MET A 1 2.55 41.11 -3.27
C MET A 1 1.90 39.84 -2.68
N TRP A 2 1.94 39.60 -1.36
CA TRP A 2 1.26 38.45 -0.70
C TRP A 2 -0.22 38.71 -0.31
N PHE A 3 -0.61 39.97 -0.10
CA PHE A 3 -1.99 40.33 0.25
C PHE A 3 -2.99 40.15 -0.91
N ASP A 4 -2.51 40.10 -2.16
CA ASP A 4 -3.38 40.07 -3.36
C ASP A 4 -3.90 38.64 -3.66
N LEU A 5 -3.17 37.58 -3.31
CA LEU A 5 -3.59 36.20 -3.61
C LEU A 5 -4.75 35.73 -2.72
N GLU A 6 -4.72 36.10 -1.44
CA GLU A 6 -5.75 35.71 -0.46
C GLU A 6 -7.08 36.44 -0.72
N ILE A 7 -7.01 37.72 -1.11
CA ILE A 7 -8.19 38.51 -1.49
C ILE A 7 -8.81 37.94 -2.78
N ARG A 8 -7.99 37.59 -3.78
CA ARG A 8 -8.48 36.96 -5.02
C ARG A 8 -9.15 35.61 -4.77
N GLN A 9 -8.59 34.77 -3.90
CA GLN A 9 -9.21 33.48 -3.56
C GLN A 9 -10.53 33.65 -2.81
N ARG A 10 -10.61 34.60 -1.87
CA ARG A 10 -11.88 34.92 -1.17
C ARG A 10 -12.94 35.43 -2.14
N LEU A 11 -12.58 36.32 -3.07
CA LEU A 11 -13.51 36.83 -4.09
C LEU A 11 -14.02 35.75 -5.04
N ILE A 12 -13.16 34.83 -5.48
CA ILE A 12 -13.58 33.69 -6.32
C ILE A 12 -14.56 32.80 -5.57
N LEU A 13 -14.30 32.50 -4.29
CA LEU A 13 -15.18 31.67 -3.46
C LEU A 13 -16.53 32.35 -3.20
N THR A 14 -16.56 33.65 -2.92
CA THR A 14 -17.81 34.42 -2.76
C THR A 14 -18.62 34.42 -4.05
N PHE A 15 -17.96 34.52 -5.21
CA PHE A 15 -18.61 34.48 -6.51
C PHE A 15 -19.23 33.10 -6.81
N VAL A 16 -18.52 32.00 -6.53
CA VAL A 16 -19.06 30.63 -6.69
C VAL A 16 -20.29 30.41 -5.81
N TRP A 17 -20.28 30.90 -4.56
CA TRP A 17 -21.44 30.80 -3.68
C TRP A 17 -22.65 31.61 -4.17
N LEU A 18 -22.43 32.81 -4.69
CA LEU A 18 -23.49 33.63 -5.29
C LEU A 18 -24.13 32.94 -6.50
N VAL A 19 -23.33 32.28 -7.35
CA VAL A 19 -23.83 31.53 -8.51
C VAL A 19 -24.65 30.31 -8.08
N ILE A 20 -24.21 29.57 -7.06
CA ILE A 20 -24.95 28.41 -6.53
C ILE A 20 -26.28 28.83 -5.88
N LEU A 21 -26.28 29.94 -5.12
CA LEU A 21 -27.48 30.51 -4.52
C LEU A 21 -28.48 31.00 -5.58
N LEU A 22 -28.01 31.72 -6.61
CA LEU A 22 -28.87 32.16 -7.71
C LEU A 22 -29.46 30.97 -8.48
N HIS A 23 -28.67 29.93 -8.71
CA HIS A 23 -29.12 28.75 -9.44
C HIS A 23 -30.17 27.97 -8.64
N GLY A 24 -29.97 27.77 -7.33
CA GLY A 24 -30.95 27.10 -6.47
C GLY A 24 -32.26 27.88 -6.31
N LEU A 25 -32.21 29.21 -6.27
CA LEU A 25 -33.40 30.08 -6.28
C LEU A 25 -34.18 30.00 -7.60
N LEU A 26 -33.50 29.86 -8.73
CA LEU A 26 -34.11 29.77 -10.06
C LEU A 26 -34.69 28.38 -10.38
N THR A 27 -34.14 27.31 -9.81
CA THR A 27 -34.57 25.93 -10.13
C THR A 27 -35.52 25.32 -9.11
N GLY A 28 -35.86 26.02 -8.01
CA GLY A 28 -36.76 25.52 -6.97
C GLY A 28 -36.24 24.31 -6.20
N LEU A 29 -34.95 23.99 -6.33
CA LEU A 29 -34.31 22.90 -5.61
C LEU A 29 -33.81 23.46 -4.27
N GLY A 30 -34.41 23.02 -3.17
CA GLY A 30 -34.02 23.41 -1.82
C GLY A 30 -32.51 23.21 -1.60
N ILE A 31 -31.81 24.29 -1.28
CA ILE A 31 -30.38 24.27 -0.99
C ILE A 31 -30.20 23.70 0.42
N ILE A 32 -29.65 22.48 0.53
CA ILE A 32 -29.15 21.96 1.81
C ILE A 32 -27.82 22.68 2.09
N PRO A 33 -27.70 23.47 3.16
CA PRO A 33 -26.45 24.15 3.46
C PRO A 33 -25.42 23.11 3.93
N ILE A 34 -24.46 22.79 3.06
CA ILE A 34 -23.23 22.10 3.46
C ILE A 34 -22.34 23.16 4.13
N ILE A 35 -22.33 23.17 5.46
CA ILE A 35 -21.38 24.00 6.22
C ILE A 35 -20.00 23.35 6.07
N ILE A 36 -19.13 23.96 5.26
CA ILE A 36 -17.71 23.60 5.16
C ILE A 36 -16.94 24.53 6.11
N GLU A 37 -16.69 24.08 7.34
CA GLU A 37 -15.74 24.75 8.23
C GLU A 37 -14.31 24.43 7.78
N TYR A 38 -13.61 25.43 7.25
CA TYR A 38 -12.17 25.37 7.00
C TYR A 38 -11.40 25.77 8.28
N HIS A 39 -10.80 24.81 8.96
CA HIS A 39 -9.74 25.07 9.95
C HIS A 39 -8.38 24.88 9.30
N LEU A 40 -7.80 25.97 8.77
CA LEU A 40 -6.41 26.01 8.31
C LEU A 40 -5.48 26.16 9.54
N GLY A 41 -5.23 25.05 10.24
CA GLY A 41 -4.21 25.00 11.27
C GLY A 41 -2.83 24.85 10.65
N LYS A 42 -2.11 25.97 10.42
CA LYS A 42 -0.68 25.91 10.08
C LYS A 42 0.13 25.54 11.32
N ARG A 43 0.85 24.41 11.30
CA ARG A 43 1.99 24.13 12.20
C ARG A 43 3.31 24.40 11.47
N THR A 44 4.34 24.65 12.26
CA THR A 44 5.69 25.10 11.87
C THR A 44 6.56 24.02 11.22
N ASP A 45 6.03 22.81 10.96
CA ASP A 45 6.77 21.64 10.45
C ASP A 45 6.65 21.43 8.93
N GLY A 46 6.01 22.34 8.20
CA GLY A 46 5.97 22.33 6.72
C GLY A 46 5.12 21.22 6.09
N HIS A 47 4.42 20.41 6.90
CA HIS A 47 3.49 19.38 6.44
C HIS A 47 2.04 19.83 6.60
N GLU A 48 1.28 19.83 5.51
CA GLU A 48 -0.16 20.13 5.57
C GLU A 48 -0.93 18.86 5.96
N TYR A 49 -1.65 18.92 7.09
CA TYR A 49 -2.58 17.86 7.44
C TYR A 49 -3.65 17.80 6.36
N VAL A 50 -3.97 16.61 5.84
CA VAL A 50 -5.12 16.47 4.94
C VAL A 50 -6.35 16.86 5.76
N PRO A 51 -7.01 18.01 5.49
CA PRO A 51 -8.07 18.49 6.36
C PRO A 51 -9.10 17.38 6.53
N GLU A 52 -9.47 17.06 7.77
CA GLU A 52 -10.45 16.01 8.05
C GLU A 52 -11.74 16.22 7.25
N THR A 53 -12.04 17.45 6.85
CA THR A 53 -13.22 17.83 6.06
C THR A 53 -13.16 17.46 4.57
N THR A 54 -11.98 17.31 3.95
CA THR A 54 -11.86 17.03 2.50
C THR A 54 -12.10 15.56 2.13
N LEU A 55 -12.03 14.63 3.09
CA LEU A 55 -12.23 13.19 2.87
C LEU A 55 -13.29 12.56 3.81
N ARG A 56 -13.91 13.35 4.70
CA ARG A 56 -15.01 12.85 5.57
C ARG A 56 -16.29 12.67 4.78
N ILE A 57 -16.47 11.47 4.25
CA ILE A 57 -17.80 10.90 4.17
C ILE A 57 -17.96 10.08 5.46
N ARG A 58 -18.82 10.54 6.38
CA ARG A 58 -19.18 9.79 7.60
C ARG A 58 -19.74 8.43 7.20
N ARG A 59 -18.89 7.41 7.14
CA ARG A 59 -19.29 6.02 6.97
C ARG A 59 -19.52 5.39 8.35
N LYS A 60 -20.48 4.48 8.42
CA LYS A 60 -20.60 3.57 9.58
C LYS A 60 -19.23 2.90 9.80
N PRO A 61 -18.77 2.75 11.05
CA PRO A 61 -17.52 2.04 11.32
C PRO A 61 -17.57 0.65 10.68
N TYR A 62 -16.50 0.28 9.98
CA TYR A 62 -16.39 -1.06 9.40
C TYR A 62 -16.54 -2.10 10.52
N PRO A 63 -17.41 -3.11 10.37
CA PRO A 63 -17.76 -3.95 11.50
C PRO A 63 -16.53 -4.67 12.06
N GLU A 64 -16.36 -4.60 13.37
CA GLU A 64 -15.25 -5.25 14.06
C GLU A 64 -15.28 -6.77 13.79
N GLY A 65 -14.11 -7.36 13.55
CA GLY A 65 -13.99 -8.78 13.18
C GLY A 65 -14.35 -9.11 11.72
N SER A 66 -14.80 -8.15 10.90
CA SER A 66 -15.03 -8.39 9.47
C SER A 66 -13.73 -8.44 8.67
N PRO A 67 -13.64 -9.30 7.62
CA PRO A 67 -12.49 -9.36 6.73
C PRO A 67 -12.18 -8.04 6.01
N LEU A 68 -11.03 -7.46 6.30
CA LEU A 68 -10.61 -6.14 5.82
C LEU A 68 -9.80 -6.21 4.52
N LEU A 69 -8.96 -7.24 4.39
CA LEU A 69 -8.01 -7.38 3.30
C LEU A 69 -8.07 -8.80 2.73
N THR A 70 -8.15 -8.94 1.42
CA THR A 70 -7.82 -10.20 0.74
C THR A 70 -6.42 -10.07 0.16
N MET A 71 -5.44 -10.73 0.78
CA MET A 71 -4.05 -10.65 0.36
C MET A 71 -3.69 -11.91 -0.41
N PHE A 72 -3.13 -11.76 -1.61
CA PHE A 72 -2.68 -12.89 -2.40
C PHE A 72 -1.18 -12.89 -2.63
N THR A 73 -0.64 -14.07 -2.88
CA THR A 73 0.75 -14.28 -3.27
C THR A 73 0.89 -15.50 -4.16
N THR A 74 2.11 -15.77 -4.59
CA THR A 74 2.52 -16.96 -5.34
C THR A 74 3.80 -17.51 -4.75
N LEU A 75 3.91 -18.84 -4.73
CA LEU A 75 5.09 -19.52 -4.23
C LEU A 75 5.72 -20.34 -5.35
N LYS A 76 6.99 -20.08 -5.65
CA LYS A 76 7.77 -20.96 -6.52
C LYS A 76 8.35 -22.08 -5.68
N ASP A 77 8.19 -23.33 -6.12
CA ASP A 77 8.73 -24.44 -5.35
C ASP A 77 10.27 -24.47 -5.40
N ARG A 78 10.91 -24.10 -4.28
CA ARG A 78 12.37 -24.11 -4.11
C ARG A 78 12.71 -24.55 -2.70
N LYS A 79 13.40 -25.68 -2.56
CA LYS A 79 13.75 -26.28 -1.27
C LYS A 79 14.49 -25.32 -0.32
N CYS A 80 15.39 -24.49 -0.85
CA CYS A 80 16.13 -23.49 -0.06
C CYS A 80 15.24 -22.37 0.53
N ARG A 81 14.00 -22.22 0.04
CA ARG A 81 13.02 -21.23 0.51
C ARG A 81 11.93 -21.83 1.38
N ASP A 82 11.99 -23.12 1.71
CA ASP A 82 10.90 -23.82 2.43
C ASP A 82 10.60 -23.18 3.78
N GLN A 83 11.63 -22.82 4.56
CA GLN A 83 11.45 -22.12 5.83
C GLN A 83 10.75 -20.77 5.62
N ILE A 84 11.22 -19.96 4.66
CA ILE A 84 10.67 -18.63 4.35
C ILE A 84 9.19 -18.74 3.96
N HIS A 85 8.88 -19.65 3.04
CA HIS A 85 7.51 -19.85 2.57
C HIS A 85 6.59 -20.36 3.68
N ASN A 86 7.04 -21.30 4.50
CA ASN A 86 6.26 -21.79 5.63
C ASN A 86 6.05 -20.71 6.70
N SER A 87 7.04 -19.87 6.95
CA SER A 87 6.94 -18.73 7.86
C SER A 87 5.93 -17.70 7.37
N THR A 88 5.97 -17.33 6.09
CA THR A 88 4.97 -16.44 5.48
C THR A 88 3.56 -17.03 5.55
N MET A 89 3.43 -18.32 5.22
CA MET A 89 2.14 -19.00 5.25
C MET A 89 1.50 -18.99 6.64
N THR A 90 2.31 -19.30 7.65
CA THR A 90 1.88 -19.31 9.05
C THR A 90 1.59 -17.89 9.53
N ASN A 91 2.44 -16.91 9.20
CA ASN A 91 2.28 -15.52 9.59
C ASN A 91 0.97 -14.90 9.09
N TRP A 92 0.64 -15.05 7.81
CA TRP A 92 -0.61 -14.46 7.31
C TRP A 92 -1.84 -15.21 7.83
N ALA A 93 -1.70 -16.49 8.18
CA ALA A 93 -2.78 -17.25 8.81
C ALA A 93 -3.13 -16.71 10.21
N THR A 94 -2.15 -16.17 10.96
CA THR A 94 -2.43 -15.56 12.27
C THR A 94 -3.11 -14.19 12.19
N LEU A 95 -3.14 -13.58 11.00
CA LEU A 95 -3.86 -12.32 10.73
C LEU A 95 -5.33 -12.53 10.30
N MET A 96 -5.78 -13.79 10.20
CA MET A 96 -7.19 -14.10 10.01
C MET A 96 -8.00 -13.80 11.29
N PRO A 97 -9.28 -13.38 11.19
CA PRO A 97 -10.07 -13.25 9.97
C PRO A 97 -9.91 -11.89 9.25
N ALA A 98 -9.15 -10.95 9.81
CA ALA A 98 -9.03 -9.60 9.26
C ALA A 98 -8.31 -9.56 7.90
N MET A 99 -7.31 -10.43 7.69
CA MET A 99 -6.68 -10.66 6.40
C MET A 99 -6.99 -12.07 5.90
N LEU A 100 -7.62 -12.20 4.74
CA LEU A 100 -7.92 -13.48 4.09
C LEU A 100 -6.83 -13.80 3.07
N PRO A 101 -5.96 -14.80 3.34
CA PRO A 101 -4.84 -15.07 2.47
C PRO A 101 -5.24 -16.00 1.30
N VAL A 102 -4.67 -15.72 0.13
CA VAL A 102 -4.90 -16.47 -1.11
C VAL A 102 -3.57 -16.88 -1.74
N LEU A 103 -3.38 -18.18 -1.93
CA LEU A 103 -2.26 -18.70 -2.72
C LEU A 103 -2.69 -18.89 -4.18
N TYR A 104 -2.05 -18.17 -5.09
CA TYR A 104 -2.09 -18.49 -6.51
C TYR A 104 -1.00 -19.49 -6.87
N VAL A 105 -1.39 -20.55 -7.58
CA VAL A 105 -0.48 -21.53 -8.15
C VAL A 105 -0.53 -21.43 -9.67
N PRO A 106 0.60 -21.31 -10.38
CA PRO A 106 0.63 -21.31 -11.84
C PRO A 106 -0.14 -22.51 -12.40
N ARG A 107 -0.98 -22.31 -13.44
CA ARG A 107 -1.76 -23.41 -14.03
C ARG A 107 -0.92 -24.64 -14.38
N VAL A 108 0.27 -24.43 -14.91
CA VAL A 108 1.22 -25.49 -15.28
C VAL A 108 1.77 -26.27 -14.08
N GLU A 109 1.75 -25.69 -12.89
CA GLU A 109 2.18 -26.29 -11.62
C GLU A 109 1.00 -26.71 -10.74
N TRP A 110 -0.24 -26.57 -11.23
CA TRP A 110 -1.44 -26.76 -10.43
C TRP A 110 -1.48 -28.12 -9.74
N ASN A 111 -1.11 -29.21 -10.41
CA ASN A 111 -1.15 -30.54 -9.79
C ASN A 111 0.08 -30.80 -8.89
N ALA A 112 1.25 -30.34 -9.30
CA ALA A 112 2.54 -30.64 -8.66
C ALA A 112 2.85 -29.79 -7.41
N SER A 113 2.21 -28.63 -7.25
CA SER A 113 2.55 -27.71 -6.16
C SER A 113 2.21 -28.28 -4.77
N ARG A 114 3.25 -28.57 -3.98
CA ARG A 114 3.12 -29.04 -2.58
C ARG A 114 2.49 -28.01 -1.65
N TRP A 115 2.66 -26.74 -1.96
CA TRP A 115 2.20 -25.62 -1.14
C TRP A 115 0.67 -25.52 -1.06
N LYS A 116 -0.07 -26.10 -2.01
CA LYS A 116 -1.54 -26.11 -1.98
C LYS A 116 -2.10 -26.73 -0.71
N ASN A 117 -1.58 -27.89 -0.30
CA ASN A 117 -2.11 -28.61 0.87
C ASN A 117 -1.80 -27.82 2.13
N ARG A 118 -0.54 -27.38 2.27
CA ARG A 118 -0.12 -26.52 3.39
C ARG A 118 -0.96 -25.24 3.51
N ALA A 119 -1.24 -24.56 2.40
CA ALA A 119 -2.14 -23.40 2.38
C ALA A 119 -3.53 -23.76 2.93
N ARG A 120 -4.14 -24.84 2.43
CA ARG A 120 -5.48 -25.27 2.86
C ARG A 120 -5.53 -25.65 4.33
N ASP A 121 -4.51 -26.35 4.82
CA ASP A 121 -4.40 -26.74 6.23
C ASP A 121 -4.35 -25.52 7.16
N LEU A 122 -3.79 -24.41 6.67
CA LEU A 122 -3.77 -23.12 7.36
C LEU A 122 -4.99 -22.25 7.10
N GLY A 123 -6.02 -22.75 6.41
CA GLY A 123 -7.24 -22.01 6.09
C GLY A 123 -7.12 -21.04 4.91
N TRP A 124 -6.02 -21.05 4.16
CA TRP A 124 -5.87 -20.20 2.98
C TRP A 124 -6.76 -20.67 1.84
N ARG A 125 -7.25 -19.71 1.05
CA ARG A 125 -7.84 -20.03 -0.25
C ARG A 125 -6.73 -20.34 -1.25
N VAL A 126 -6.93 -21.36 -2.08
CA VAL A 126 -5.99 -21.71 -3.16
C VAL A 126 -6.66 -21.50 -4.50
N ARG A 127 -6.00 -20.77 -5.39
CA ARG A 127 -6.48 -20.44 -6.74
C ARG A 127 -5.44 -20.75 -7.80
N LYS A 128 -5.91 -20.91 -9.02
CA LYS A 128 -5.06 -21.16 -10.19
C LYS A 128 -4.76 -19.82 -10.87
N ALA A 129 -3.51 -19.54 -11.14
CA ALA A 129 -3.13 -18.43 -12.03
C ALA A 129 -3.27 -18.94 -13.47
N GLU A 130 -4.30 -18.46 -14.16
CA GLU A 130 -4.67 -18.91 -15.51
C GLU A 130 -3.80 -18.23 -16.57
N LYS A 131 -3.62 -16.91 -16.49
CA LYS A 131 -2.77 -16.18 -17.42
C LYS A 131 -1.31 -16.21 -16.97
N LEU A 132 -0.45 -16.71 -17.86
CA LEU A 132 0.98 -16.85 -17.64
C LEU A 132 1.74 -16.26 -18.83
N LYS A 133 2.91 -15.66 -18.58
CA LYS A 133 3.91 -15.33 -19.60
C LYS A 133 5.21 -16.06 -19.26
N ARG A 134 5.70 -16.88 -20.20
CA ARG A 134 6.86 -17.79 -19.99
C ARG A 134 6.74 -18.60 -18.68
N LYS A 135 5.55 -19.17 -18.43
CA LYS A 135 5.15 -19.95 -17.23
C LYS A 135 5.04 -19.16 -15.92
N ILE A 136 5.29 -17.85 -15.93
CA ILE A 136 5.19 -16.98 -14.75
C ILE A 136 3.81 -16.32 -14.71
N PRO A 137 3.11 -16.31 -13.56
CA PRO A 137 1.83 -15.63 -13.40
C PRO A 137 1.87 -14.14 -13.76
N ILE A 138 0.81 -13.67 -14.39
CA ILE A 138 0.60 -12.24 -14.67
C ILE A 138 -0.10 -11.58 -13.47
N LEU A 139 0.51 -10.50 -12.95
CA LEU A 139 0.05 -9.77 -11.76
C LEU A 139 -1.36 -9.18 -11.96
N ASN A 140 -1.60 -8.52 -13.09
CA ASN A 140 -2.88 -7.88 -13.42
C ASN A 140 -4.04 -8.90 -13.38
N ASP A 141 -3.85 -10.07 -14.00
CA ASP A 141 -4.85 -11.13 -14.01
C ASP A 141 -5.20 -11.61 -12.60
N MET A 142 -4.21 -11.83 -11.74
CA MET A 142 -4.45 -12.26 -10.35
C MET A 142 -5.17 -11.20 -9.52
N PHE A 143 -4.86 -9.91 -9.71
CA PHE A 143 -5.64 -8.83 -9.07
C PHE A 143 -7.10 -8.83 -9.54
N ARG A 144 -7.35 -8.89 -10.85
CA ARG A 144 -8.70 -8.91 -11.42
C ARG A 144 -9.50 -10.12 -10.94
N GLN A 145 -8.89 -11.31 -10.94
CA GLN A 145 -9.52 -12.52 -10.40
C GLN A 145 -9.87 -12.37 -8.91
N THR A 146 -8.97 -11.81 -8.11
CA THR A 146 -9.18 -11.64 -6.66
C THR A 146 -10.27 -10.61 -6.38
N LEU A 147 -10.29 -9.48 -7.09
CA LEU A 147 -11.34 -8.46 -6.97
C LEU A 147 -12.74 -9.00 -7.25
N ARG A 148 -12.90 -9.84 -8.29
CA ARG A 148 -14.20 -10.47 -8.61
C ARG A 148 -14.72 -11.38 -7.51
N GLN A 149 -13.82 -12.01 -6.75
CA GLN A 149 -14.17 -13.06 -5.79
C GLN A 149 -14.11 -12.61 -4.33
N SER A 150 -13.46 -11.48 -4.06
CA SER A 150 -13.36 -10.92 -2.73
C SER A 150 -14.58 -10.05 -2.41
N LYS A 151 -14.90 -9.93 -1.13
CA LYS A 151 -15.87 -8.96 -0.58
C LYS A 151 -15.20 -7.97 0.39
N THR A 152 -13.88 -8.06 0.54
CA THR A 152 -13.14 -7.18 1.44
C THR A 152 -12.99 -5.79 0.82
N PRO A 153 -12.92 -4.72 1.63
CA PRO A 153 -12.68 -3.36 1.14
C PRO A 153 -11.35 -3.21 0.39
N PHE A 154 -10.33 -3.95 0.82
CA PHE A 154 -9.02 -3.95 0.21
C PHE A 154 -8.66 -5.30 -0.40
N VAL A 155 -7.95 -5.28 -1.51
CA VAL A 155 -7.29 -6.44 -2.11
C VAL A 155 -5.82 -6.13 -2.23
N GLY A 156 -4.93 -7.08 -1.97
CA GLY A 156 -3.49 -6.83 -2.08
C GLY A 156 -2.72 -8.01 -2.64
N PHE A 157 -1.53 -7.69 -3.13
CA PHE A 157 -0.47 -8.62 -3.47
C PHE A 157 0.73 -8.34 -2.56
N ALA A 158 1.41 -9.39 -2.11
CA ALA A 158 2.76 -9.25 -1.57
C ALA A 158 3.64 -10.42 -2.01
N ASN A 159 4.95 -10.19 -2.08
CA ASN A 159 5.93 -11.24 -2.28
C ASN A 159 5.87 -12.24 -1.11
N ALA A 160 6.12 -13.52 -1.42
CA ALA A 160 5.90 -14.62 -0.49
C ALA A 160 6.98 -14.78 0.59
N ASP A 161 7.86 -13.79 0.71
CA ASP A 161 8.88 -13.66 1.74
C ASP A 161 8.64 -12.45 2.67
N ILE A 162 7.50 -11.78 2.54
CA ILE A 162 7.08 -10.69 3.44
C ILE A 162 6.24 -11.21 4.61
N LEU A 163 6.70 -10.93 5.82
CA LEU A 163 5.94 -11.08 7.06
C LEU A 163 5.32 -9.75 7.47
N PHE A 164 4.10 -9.80 7.99
CA PHE A 164 3.40 -8.65 8.55
C PHE A 164 3.12 -8.86 10.04
N ASP A 165 2.93 -7.77 10.77
CA ASP A 165 2.32 -7.78 12.10
C ASP A 165 0.92 -7.14 12.07
N GLU A 166 0.27 -6.97 13.22
CA GLU A 166 -1.08 -6.40 13.31
C GLU A 166 -1.20 -4.96 12.78
N THR A 167 -0.08 -4.25 12.59
CA THR A 167 -0.09 -2.85 12.16
C THR A 167 -0.62 -2.65 10.74
N ILE A 168 -0.55 -3.69 9.88
CA ILE A 168 -1.21 -3.69 8.57
C ILE A 168 -2.73 -3.54 8.73
N ILE A 169 -3.33 -4.28 9.66
CA ILE A 169 -4.77 -4.25 9.92
C ILE A 169 -5.15 -2.90 10.53
N GLN A 170 -4.40 -2.43 11.52
CA GLN A 170 -4.63 -1.14 12.19
C GLN A 170 -4.57 0.02 11.19
N THR A 171 -3.60 0.01 10.28
CA THR A 171 -3.46 1.02 9.22
C THR A 171 -4.66 0.99 8.28
N LEU A 172 -5.04 -0.18 7.78
CA LEU A 172 -6.18 -0.29 6.87
C LEU A 172 -7.51 0.08 7.54
N GLN A 173 -7.69 -0.24 8.82
CA GLN A 173 -8.86 0.17 9.61
C GLN A 173 -8.91 1.68 9.77
N TYR A 174 -7.77 2.32 10.01
CA TYR A 174 -7.69 3.77 10.02
C TYR A 174 -8.05 4.37 8.66
N LEU A 175 -7.44 3.90 7.57
CA LEU A 175 -7.68 4.41 6.22
C LEU A 175 -9.15 4.30 5.79
N ILE A 176 -9.84 3.21 6.15
CA ILE A 176 -11.27 3.06 5.90
C ILE A 176 -12.14 4.11 6.60
N ARG A 177 -11.70 4.61 7.76
CA ARG A 177 -12.44 5.62 8.53
C ARG A 177 -12.27 7.01 7.95
N VAL A 178 -11.15 7.27 7.28
CA VAL A 178 -10.77 8.61 6.81
C VAL A 178 -10.81 8.77 5.29
N ILE A 179 -10.95 7.69 4.52
CA ILE A 179 -11.11 7.72 3.07
C ILE A 179 -12.35 6.93 2.67
N ASP A 180 -13.11 7.43 1.69
CA ASP A 180 -14.16 6.66 1.01
C ASP A 180 -13.56 5.62 0.05
N VAL A 181 -13.16 4.47 0.62
CA VAL A 181 -12.45 3.41 -0.11
C VAL A 181 -13.28 2.74 -1.21
N ASP A 182 -14.61 2.87 -1.23
CA ASP A 182 -15.40 2.26 -2.32
C ASP A 182 -15.44 3.15 -3.56
N ASN A 183 -15.33 4.47 -3.38
CA ASN A 183 -15.45 5.43 -4.46
C ASN A 183 -14.10 5.90 -5.02
N TRP A 184 -13.02 5.80 -4.23
CA TRP A 184 -11.69 6.22 -4.64
C TRP A 184 -10.83 5.06 -5.13
N THR A 185 -10.01 5.34 -6.15
CA THR A 185 -8.91 4.47 -6.55
C THR A 185 -7.75 4.75 -5.58
N ILE A 186 -7.37 3.73 -4.82
CA ILE A 186 -6.34 3.83 -3.77
C ILE A 186 -5.25 2.82 -4.08
N LEU A 187 -4.00 3.23 -3.92
CA LEU A 187 -2.84 2.35 -3.90
C LEU A 187 -2.05 2.58 -2.62
N ILE A 188 -1.86 1.55 -1.82
CA ILE A 188 -1.08 1.56 -0.59
C ILE A 188 0.10 0.61 -0.77
N THR A 189 1.30 1.09 -0.45
CA THR A 189 2.54 0.31 -0.46
C THR A 189 3.49 0.90 0.58
N GLY A 190 4.69 0.39 0.71
CA GLY A 190 5.66 0.90 1.66
C GLY A 190 7.02 0.25 1.52
N LYS A 191 7.97 0.76 2.27
CA LYS A 191 9.29 0.19 2.44
C LYS A 191 9.19 -1.06 3.31
N ARG A 192 9.93 -2.08 2.91
CA ARG A 192 10.21 -3.24 3.75
C ARG A 192 11.45 -3.01 4.62
N ARG A 193 11.59 -3.84 5.64
CA ARG A 193 12.79 -4.01 6.46
C ARG A 193 13.35 -5.40 6.26
N ASN A 194 14.66 -5.54 6.28
CA ASN A 194 15.34 -6.74 5.78
C ASN A 194 15.98 -7.55 6.89
N ILE A 195 15.59 -8.81 7.01
CA ILE A 195 16.23 -9.74 7.93
C ILE A 195 16.85 -10.91 7.19
N ASN A 196 17.99 -11.36 7.69
CA ASN A 196 18.61 -12.60 7.27
C ASN A 196 18.17 -13.71 8.22
N ILE A 197 17.34 -14.65 7.72
CA ILE A 197 16.82 -15.73 8.56
C ILE A 197 17.88 -16.75 8.96
N THR A 198 19.10 -16.68 8.40
CA THR A 198 20.24 -17.48 8.88
C THR A 198 20.91 -16.90 10.12
N GLN A 199 20.62 -15.62 10.43
CA GLN A 199 21.21 -14.89 11.55
C GLN A 199 20.17 -14.45 12.58
N SER A 200 18.89 -14.46 12.21
CA SER A 200 17.80 -14.00 13.05
C SER A 200 16.66 -15.00 13.03
N ASP A 201 16.24 -15.43 14.22
CA ASP A 201 15.13 -16.36 14.35
C ASP A 201 13.77 -15.64 14.26
N VAL A 202 13.01 -16.00 13.23
CA VAL A 202 11.60 -15.63 13.02
C VAL A 202 10.63 -16.72 13.50
N GLY A 203 11.17 -17.82 14.03
CA GLY A 203 10.45 -19.03 14.39
C GLY A 203 9.68 -19.60 13.21
N SER A 204 8.46 -20.04 13.47
CA SER A 204 7.49 -20.46 12.44
C SER A 204 6.82 -19.29 11.72
N GLY A 205 7.15 -18.03 12.00
CA GLY A 205 6.47 -16.83 11.50
C GLY A 205 5.17 -16.46 12.22
N GLY A 206 4.64 -17.33 13.10
CA GLY A 206 3.36 -17.11 13.78
C GLY A 206 3.38 -16.14 14.96
N ASN A 207 4.55 -15.80 15.51
CA ASN A 207 4.66 -14.91 16.67
C ASN A 207 4.66 -13.44 16.23
N LEU A 208 3.48 -12.82 16.17
CA LEU A 208 3.32 -11.43 15.73
C LEU A 208 4.11 -10.42 16.58
N THR A 209 4.25 -10.65 17.88
CA THR A 209 5.06 -9.80 18.77
C THR A 209 6.53 -9.83 18.36
N ARG A 210 7.06 -11.02 18.04
CA ARG A 210 8.43 -11.18 17.55
C ARG A 210 8.63 -10.50 16.19
N ILE A 211 7.69 -10.64 15.27
CA ILE A 211 7.74 -9.98 13.96
C ILE A 211 7.71 -8.45 14.12
N SER A 212 6.82 -7.94 14.98
CA SER A 212 6.74 -6.51 15.30
C SER A 212 8.03 -5.98 15.91
N PHE A 213 8.63 -6.72 16.85
CA PHE A 213 9.93 -6.37 17.43
C PHE A 213 11.02 -6.30 16.34
N LEU A 214 11.18 -7.35 15.53
CA LEU A 214 12.18 -7.36 14.46
C LEU A 214 11.99 -6.23 13.46
N ALA A 215 10.74 -5.94 13.09
CA ALA A 215 10.40 -4.83 12.21
C ALA A 215 10.64 -3.45 12.84
N ARG A 216 10.79 -3.33 14.16
CA ARG A 216 11.16 -2.04 14.79
C ARG A 216 12.67 -1.86 14.87
N GLU A 217 13.39 -2.94 15.19
CA GLU A 217 14.85 -2.92 15.40
C GLU A 217 15.66 -2.93 14.10
N THR A 218 15.03 -3.20 12.95
CA THR A 218 15.72 -3.33 11.65
C THR A 218 15.48 -2.10 10.81
N ASP A 219 16.50 -1.40 10.31
CA ASP A 219 16.30 -0.23 9.45
C ASP A 219 15.50 -0.49 8.17
N PHE A 220 14.84 0.57 7.67
CA PHE A 220 14.16 0.52 6.38
C PHE A 220 15.14 0.22 5.26
N PHE A 221 14.73 -0.66 4.35
CA PHE A 221 15.41 -0.79 3.07
C PHE A 221 15.09 0.40 2.16
N HIS A 222 15.67 0.43 0.96
CA HIS A 222 15.51 1.57 0.06
C HIS A 222 14.09 1.67 -0.53
N GLY A 223 13.59 2.89 -0.73
CA GLY A 223 12.26 3.16 -1.30
C GLY A 223 12.08 2.83 -2.78
N LYS A 224 12.97 2.03 -3.38
CA LYS A 224 12.81 1.47 -4.74
C LYS A 224 12.30 0.03 -4.73
N ALA A 225 12.31 -0.64 -3.59
CA ALA A 225 11.86 -2.03 -3.47
C ALA A 225 10.51 -2.05 -2.77
N GLN A 226 9.45 -2.20 -3.56
CA GLN A 226 8.09 -2.39 -3.06
C GLN A 226 7.70 -3.85 -3.24
N ASP A 227 7.51 -4.53 -2.11
CA ASP A 227 7.19 -5.96 -2.10
C ASP A 227 5.73 -6.24 -1.74
N TYR A 228 4.92 -5.20 -1.52
CA TYR A 228 3.49 -5.31 -1.32
C TYR A 228 2.72 -4.12 -1.92
N PHE A 229 1.53 -4.40 -2.41
CA PHE A 229 0.63 -3.43 -3.04
C PHE A 229 -0.78 -3.77 -2.62
N ILE A 230 -1.45 -2.84 -1.98
CA ILE A 230 -2.83 -2.97 -1.51
C ILE A 230 -3.66 -1.91 -2.22
N ILE A 231 -4.79 -2.31 -2.78
CA ILE A 231 -5.68 -1.44 -3.53
C ILE A 231 -7.08 -1.47 -2.94
N SER A 232 -7.81 -0.38 -3.14
CA SER A 232 -9.25 -0.38 -2.88
C SER A 232 -9.99 -1.29 -3.86
N ARG A 233 -11.21 -1.67 -3.49
CA ARG A 233 -12.11 -2.48 -4.33
C ARG A 233 -12.40 -1.88 -5.70
N ARG A 234 -12.37 -0.55 -5.84
CA ARG A 234 -12.49 0.13 -7.13
C ARG A 234 -11.43 -0.35 -8.13
N GLY A 235 -10.28 -0.76 -7.63
CA GLY A 235 -9.17 -1.25 -8.44
C GLY A 235 -8.42 -0.13 -9.17
N LEU A 236 -7.42 -0.55 -9.94
CA LEU A 236 -6.66 0.32 -10.84
C LEU A 236 -7.25 0.25 -12.26
N PRO A 237 -6.88 1.17 -13.17
CA PRO A 237 -7.21 1.08 -14.60
C PRO A 237 -6.55 -0.14 -15.27
N TRP A 238 -7.07 -1.34 -15.03
CA TRP A 238 -6.45 -2.62 -15.41
C TRP A 238 -6.17 -2.77 -16.90
N GLU A 239 -6.93 -2.09 -17.76
CA GLU A 239 -6.72 -2.14 -19.20
C GLU A 239 -5.52 -1.27 -19.64
N GLU A 240 -5.03 -0.37 -18.79
CA GLU A 240 -3.80 0.42 -19.01
C GLU A 240 -2.56 -0.25 -18.38
N ILE A 241 -2.75 -1.30 -17.57
CA ILE A 241 -1.65 -2.00 -16.88
C ILE A 241 -1.12 -3.11 -17.77
N PRO A 242 0.17 -3.05 -18.18
CA PRO A 242 0.79 -4.14 -18.94
C PRO A 242 0.69 -5.49 -18.21
N ASP A 243 0.81 -6.57 -18.97
CA ASP A 243 0.83 -7.94 -18.44
C ASP A 243 2.16 -8.23 -17.72
N PHE A 244 2.36 -7.58 -16.58
CA PHE A 244 3.53 -7.76 -15.74
C PHE A 244 3.59 -9.16 -15.17
N VAL A 245 4.75 -9.79 -15.30
CA VAL A 245 5.06 -11.03 -14.59
C VAL A 245 5.59 -10.72 -13.19
N ILE A 246 5.14 -11.51 -12.21
CA ILE A 246 5.60 -11.38 -10.83
C ILE A 246 7.07 -11.78 -10.66
N GLY A 247 7.74 -11.21 -9.63
CA GLY A 247 9.14 -11.52 -9.32
C GLY A 247 10.15 -11.00 -10.35
N ARG A 248 9.76 -10.02 -11.17
CA ARG A 248 10.61 -9.32 -12.15
C ARG A 248 10.50 -7.81 -11.95
N ASN A 249 11.61 -7.11 -12.07
CA ASN A 249 11.68 -5.68 -11.82
C ASN A 249 10.80 -4.85 -12.76
N GLY A 250 10.36 -3.68 -12.31
CA GLY A 250 9.76 -2.67 -13.18
C GLY A 250 8.27 -2.44 -12.92
N TYR A 251 7.51 -3.49 -12.56
CA TYR A 251 6.08 -3.31 -12.27
C TYR A 251 5.86 -2.49 -11.00
N ASP A 252 6.72 -2.67 -10.00
CA ASP A 252 6.67 -2.02 -8.70
C ASP A 252 6.75 -0.50 -8.85
N ASN A 253 7.86 0.00 -9.39
CA ASN A 253 8.04 1.44 -9.53
C ASN A 253 7.12 2.05 -10.59
N TRP A 254 6.77 1.29 -11.65
CA TRP A 254 5.83 1.75 -12.67
C TRP A 254 4.43 1.97 -12.07
N LEU A 255 3.94 1.06 -11.24
CA LEU A 255 2.63 1.20 -10.57
C LEU A 255 2.56 2.48 -9.73
N LEU A 256 3.63 2.84 -9.02
CA LEU A 256 3.68 4.07 -8.22
C LEU A 256 3.64 5.33 -9.09
N VAL A 257 4.36 5.33 -10.23
CA VAL A 257 4.30 6.46 -11.18
C VAL A 257 2.92 6.59 -11.80
N MET A 258 2.32 5.48 -12.21
CA MET A 258 1.04 5.50 -12.89
C MET A 258 -0.13 5.81 -11.95
N ALA A 259 -0.09 5.33 -10.70
CA ALA A 259 -1.07 5.71 -9.69
C ALA A 259 -1.15 7.23 -9.51
N GLN A 260 -0.01 7.91 -9.54
CA GLN A 260 0.03 9.38 -9.50
C GLN A 260 -0.56 10.00 -10.78
N LYS A 261 -0.22 9.47 -11.97
CA LYS A 261 -0.79 9.95 -13.24
C LYS A 261 -2.31 9.75 -13.33
N TRP A 262 -2.84 8.71 -12.71
CA TRP A 262 -4.27 8.43 -12.65
C TRP A 262 -4.99 9.20 -11.53
N ASN A 263 -4.30 10.11 -10.83
CA ASN A 263 -4.84 10.82 -9.65
C ASN A 263 -5.41 9.86 -8.59
N ALA A 264 -4.81 8.68 -8.44
CA ALA A 264 -5.14 7.77 -7.36
C ALA A 264 -4.65 8.34 -6.02
N ILE A 265 -5.34 7.98 -4.93
CA ILE A 265 -4.83 8.22 -3.57
C ILE A 265 -3.71 7.20 -3.33
N ALA A 266 -2.49 7.59 -3.69
CA ALA A 266 -1.29 6.75 -3.54
C ALA A 266 -0.59 7.05 -2.21
N ILE A 267 -0.53 6.04 -1.34
CA ILE A 267 -0.19 6.15 0.08
C ILE A 267 1.07 5.33 0.38
N ASP A 268 2.06 6.01 0.94
CA ASP A 268 3.21 5.41 1.62
C ASP A 268 2.84 4.99 3.05
N GLY A 269 2.67 3.70 3.26
CA GLY A 269 2.38 3.08 4.54
C GLY A 269 3.61 2.71 5.37
N SER A 270 4.83 3.08 4.96
CA SER A 270 6.07 2.57 5.57
C SER A 270 6.13 2.76 7.09
N LEU A 271 5.62 3.89 7.60
CA LEU A 271 5.73 4.23 9.03
C LEU A 271 4.66 3.58 9.91
N THR A 272 3.66 2.92 9.32
CA THR A 272 2.56 2.29 10.08
C THR A 272 2.26 0.86 9.66
N ILE A 273 2.92 0.34 8.62
CA ILE A 273 2.82 -1.06 8.22
C ILE A 273 4.19 -1.71 8.43
N GLY A 274 4.28 -2.58 9.42
CA GLY A 274 5.43 -3.44 9.66
C GLY A 274 5.53 -4.51 8.58
N ALA A 275 6.36 -4.29 7.56
CA ALA A 275 6.65 -5.25 6.49
C ALA A 275 8.10 -5.76 6.61
N LEU A 276 8.25 -7.03 7.00
CA LEU A 276 9.54 -7.66 7.27
C LEU A 276 9.86 -8.68 6.17
N HIS A 277 10.86 -8.38 5.36
CA HIS A 277 11.32 -9.24 4.27
C HIS A 277 12.37 -10.23 4.75
N GLN A 278 12.06 -11.51 4.57
CA GLN A 278 12.96 -12.62 4.87
C GLN A 278 13.92 -12.85 3.70
N SER A 279 15.22 -12.86 3.98
CA SER A 279 16.22 -13.35 3.04
C SER A 279 16.86 -14.62 3.56
N GLY A 280 17.11 -15.57 2.66
CA GLY A 280 17.90 -16.76 2.94
C GLY A 280 19.31 -16.62 2.37
N VAL A 281 19.91 -17.77 2.04
CA VAL A 281 21.25 -17.86 1.43
C VAL A 281 21.38 -17.13 0.09
N ASP A 282 20.26 -16.85 -0.58
CA ASP A 282 20.20 -16.12 -1.85
C ASP A 282 20.12 -14.60 -1.71
N GLY A 283 20.11 -14.09 -0.47
CA GLY A 283 20.27 -12.69 -0.15
C GLY A 283 19.06 -11.79 -0.44
N PHE A 284 19.21 -10.51 -0.11
CA PHE A 284 18.14 -9.49 -0.16
C PHE A 284 17.72 -9.07 -1.58
N GLN A 285 18.52 -9.44 -2.58
CA GLN A 285 18.34 -9.12 -4.01
C GLN A 285 18.06 -10.37 -4.85
N SER A 286 17.58 -11.45 -4.23
CA SER A 286 17.25 -12.71 -4.90
C SER A 286 16.28 -12.60 -6.09
N GLY A 287 15.46 -11.54 -6.14
CA GLY A 287 14.67 -11.19 -7.34
C GLY A 287 15.51 -10.78 -8.56
N PHE A 288 16.71 -10.22 -8.34
CA PHE A 288 17.70 -9.81 -9.35
C PHE A 288 18.62 -10.94 -9.79
N THR A 289 18.81 -11.98 -8.97
CA THR A 289 19.82 -13.04 -9.20
C THR A 289 19.24 -14.32 -9.79
N THR A 290 18.04 -14.28 -10.37
CA THR A 290 17.51 -15.48 -11.01
C THR A 290 18.34 -15.82 -12.25
N ASN A 291 18.90 -17.03 -12.31
CA ASN A 291 19.59 -17.62 -13.47
C ASN A 291 18.73 -17.77 -14.75
N ASP A 292 17.56 -17.14 -14.78
CA ASP A 292 16.63 -17.15 -15.90
C ASP A 292 16.78 -15.82 -16.64
N ASN A 293 17.93 -15.67 -17.32
CA ASN A 293 18.30 -14.47 -18.08
C ASN A 293 17.21 -14.09 -19.08
N ASP A 294 16.50 -15.07 -19.62
CA ASP A 294 15.45 -14.84 -20.60
C ASP A 294 14.17 -14.22 -20.01
N THR A 295 13.98 -14.18 -18.68
CA THR A 295 12.79 -13.57 -18.07
C THR A 295 13.06 -12.28 -17.31
N ILE A 296 14.32 -11.91 -17.08
CA ILE A 296 14.69 -10.75 -16.25
C ILE A 296 14.22 -9.41 -16.84
N GLY A 297 14.21 -9.30 -18.17
CA GLY A 297 13.80 -8.10 -18.90
C GLY A 297 12.30 -7.99 -19.17
N LEU A 298 11.49 -9.04 -18.94
CA LEU A 298 10.13 -9.12 -19.48
C LEU A 298 9.20 -7.97 -19.09
N ASN A 299 9.38 -7.43 -17.89
CA ASN A 299 8.61 -6.28 -17.42
C ASN A 299 9.21 -4.98 -17.91
N TRP A 300 10.54 -4.85 -17.92
CA TRP A 300 11.23 -3.67 -18.43
C TRP A 300 10.92 -3.41 -19.91
N ASP A 301 10.85 -4.46 -20.72
CA ASP A 301 10.49 -4.38 -22.14
C ASP A 301 9.08 -3.79 -22.35
N LEU A 302 8.18 -3.97 -21.38
CA LEU A 302 6.80 -3.46 -21.44
C LEU A 302 6.69 -1.97 -21.07
N VAL A 303 7.65 -1.44 -20.32
CA VAL A 303 7.56 -0.10 -19.70
C VAL A 303 8.74 0.79 -20.02
N MET A 304 9.50 0.49 -21.07
CA MET A 304 10.61 1.34 -21.50
C MET A 304 10.18 2.82 -21.55
N GLY A 305 11.01 3.71 -21.00
CA GLY A 305 10.82 5.16 -21.11
C GLY A 305 10.10 5.86 -19.94
N PHE A 306 9.69 5.16 -18.88
CA PHE A 306 9.22 5.85 -17.66
C PHE A 306 10.38 6.27 -16.75
N ASN A 307 10.24 7.40 -16.06
CA ASN A 307 11.24 7.82 -15.07
C ASN A 307 11.12 6.98 -13.79
N TYR A 308 11.90 5.91 -13.73
CA TYR A 308 11.99 4.98 -12.61
C TYR A 308 12.20 5.67 -11.25
N HIS A 309 12.92 6.79 -11.20
CA HIS A 309 13.20 7.49 -9.95
C HIS A 309 11.95 8.14 -9.32
N ARG A 310 10.92 8.42 -10.12
CA ARG A 310 9.63 8.94 -9.63
C ARG A 310 8.73 7.85 -9.05
N GLY A 311 9.08 6.58 -9.25
CA GLY A 311 8.37 5.42 -8.73
C GLY A 311 8.86 4.97 -7.35
N ARG A 312 9.44 5.88 -6.56
CA ARG A 312 9.90 5.55 -5.20
C ARG A 312 8.80 5.77 -4.18
N THR A 313 8.83 5.01 -3.08
CA THR A 313 7.83 5.15 -2.00
C THR A 313 7.79 6.57 -1.45
N GLU A 314 8.93 7.24 -1.31
CA GLU A 314 9.02 8.61 -0.81
C GLU A 314 8.42 9.66 -1.76
N CYS A 315 8.20 9.28 -3.03
CA CYS A 315 7.55 10.13 -4.02
C CYS A 315 6.02 10.02 -3.99
N LEU A 316 5.45 9.15 -3.15
CA LEU A 316 4.00 9.06 -3.03
C LEU A 316 3.41 10.30 -2.35
N PRO A 317 2.32 10.87 -2.88
CA PRO A 317 1.76 12.13 -2.42
C PRO A 317 1.16 12.05 -1.02
N TYR A 318 0.81 10.87 -0.53
CA TYR A 318 0.29 10.69 0.82
C TYR A 318 1.14 9.68 1.59
N TYR A 319 1.14 9.79 2.91
CA TYR A 319 1.77 8.82 3.80
C TYR A 319 1.03 8.71 5.13
N THR A 320 1.10 7.54 5.75
CA THR A 320 0.62 7.34 7.12
C THR A 320 1.77 7.43 8.12
N ARG A 321 1.49 7.92 9.32
CA ARG A 321 2.42 7.86 10.47
C ARG A 321 1.65 7.77 11.79
N TYR A 322 2.35 7.37 12.85
CA TYR A 322 1.84 7.54 14.22
C TYR A 322 1.96 9.03 14.67
N ARG A 323 0.99 9.55 15.43
CA ARG A 323 1.11 10.85 16.11
C ARG A 323 2.16 10.74 17.20
N CYS A 324 3.02 11.75 17.28
CA CYS A 324 3.85 11.96 18.45
C CYS A 324 3.02 12.82 19.42
N THR A 325 2.75 12.33 20.62
CA THR A 325 2.24 13.17 21.71
C THR A 325 3.43 13.59 22.57
N ASP A 326 3.63 14.90 22.75
CA ASP A 326 4.82 15.52 23.38
C ASP A 326 5.06 15.13 24.85
N HIS A 327 4.21 14.28 25.43
CA HIS A 327 4.38 13.74 26.77
C HIS A 327 3.95 12.27 26.78
N GLN A 328 4.88 11.32 26.65
CA GLN A 328 4.67 9.99 27.21
C GLN A 328 5.98 9.22 27.33
N ASP A 329 6.26 8.74 28.54
CA ASP A 329 7.26 7.74 28.86
C ASP A 329 7.23 6.59 27.84
N ILE A 330 8.41 6.31 27.27
CA ILE A 330 8.62 5.41 26.13
C ILE A 330 8.28 3.94 26.48
N THR A 331 8.04 3.64 27.75
CA THR A 331 7.82 2.29 28.26
C THR A 331 6.38 1.80 28.15
N GLU A 332 5.36 2.68 28.04
CA GLU A 332 3.93 2.25 28.06
C GLU A 332 3.02 2.82 26.96
N SER A 333 3.50 3.72 26.10
CA SER A 333 2.69 4.40 25.07
C SER A 333 2.07 3.47 24.00
N TRP A 334 2.61 2.26 23.83
CA TRP A 334 2.21 1.29 22.81
C TRP A 334 0.82 0.68 23.03
N LYS A 335 0.20 0.87 24.20
CA LYS A 335 -1.16 0.39 24.48
C LYS A 335 -2.27 1.27 23.88
N LYS A 336 -1.98 2.49 23.41
CA LYS A 336 -2.98 3.34 22.74
C LYS A 336 -2.95 3.12 21.22
N ARG A 337 -3.65 2.06 20.79
CA ARG A 337 -3.83 1.59 19.39
C ARG A 337 -4.55 2.58 18.43
N ASN A 338 -4.52 3.90 18.66
CA ASN A 338 -5.46 4.84 18.00
C ASN A 338 -4.85 6.12 17.39
N ASP A 339 -3.54 6.20 17.21
CA ASP A 339 -2.87 7.45 16.79
C ASP A 339 -2.26 7.40 15.38
N ILE A 340 -2.87 6.71 14.42
CA ILE A 340 -2.46 6.82 13.01
C ILE A 340 -3.05 8.10 12.40
N VAL A 341 -2.26 8.80 11.58
CA VAL A 341 -2.71 9.93 10.75
C VAL A 341 -2.32 9.73 9.29
N LEU A 342 -3.17 10.18 8.37
CA LEU A 342 -2.87 10.32 6.94
C LEU A 342 -2.47 11.77 6.65
N LEU A 343 -1.31 11.95 6.02
CA LEU A 343 -0.76 13.26 5.69
C LEU A 343 -0.46 13.35 4.20
N GLN A 344 -0.54 14.56 3.65
CA GLN A 344 -0.11 14.85 2.29
C GLN A 344 1.34 15.32 2.34
N ARG A 345 2.19 14.78 1.48
CA ARG A 345 3.52 15.31 1.25
C ARG A 345 3.38 16.65 0.52
N PRO A 346 4.11 17.69 0.93
CA PRO A 346 4.14 18.94 0.18
C PRO A 346 4.58 18.64 -1.27
N LEU A 347 3.85 19.18 -2.24
CA LEU A 347 4.19 19.06 -3.66
C LEU A 347 5.55 19.74 -3.87
N TYR A 348 6.57 18.98 -4.27
CA TYR A 348 7.82 19.57 -4.77
C TYR A 348 7.54 20.29 -6.11
N PRO A 349 8.16 21.45 -6.38
CA PRO A 349 9.37 21.97 -5.75
C PRO A 349 9.08 23.16 -4.82
N HIS A 350 9.64 23.15 -3.60
CA HIS A 350 9.78 24.41 -2.87
C HIS A 350 10.78 25.30 -3.64
N PRO A 351 10.47 26.58 -3.96
CA PRO A 351 11.36 27.45 -4.73
C PRO A 351 12.59 27.95 -3.96
N ASP A 352 12.91 27.37 -2.80
CA ASP A 352 14.11 27.72 -2.06
C ASP A 352 15.28 26.89 -2.62
N GLU A 353 16.11 27.51 -3.46
CA GLU A 353 17.26 26.93 -4.17
C GLU A 353 18.24 26.19 -3.24
N ARG A 354 18.14 26.39 -1.92
CA ARG A 354 19.00 25.79 -0.89
C ARG A 354 18.78 24.30 -0.62
N TYR A 355 17.70 23.69 -1.14
CA TYR A 355 17.43 22.25 -0.98
C TYR A 355 17.60 21.42 -2.27
N GLN A 356 18.13 22.03 -3.34
CA GLN A 356 18.52 21.29 -4.55
C GLN A 356 19.75 20.42 -4.26
N GLY A 357 19.55 19.20 -3.77
CA GLY A 357 20.64 18.21 -3.72
C GLY A 357 20.53 17.07 -2.71
N LEU A 358 19.65 17.17 -1.71
CA LEU A 358 19.66 16.22 -0.58
C LEU A 358 18.43 15.29 -0.49
N GLY A 359 17.43 15.47 -1.36
CA GLY A 359 16.23 14.63 -1.41
C GLY A 359 16.21 13.67 -2.61
N PRO A 360 15.46 12.55 -2.54
CA PRO A 360 15.19 11.74 -3.73
C PRO A 360 14.52 12.61 -4.80
N LYS A 361 15.03 12.57 -6.04
CA LYS A 361 14.44 13.26 -7.20
C LYS A 361 13.07 12.64 -7.53
N CYS A 362 12.03 13.15 -6.89
CA CYS A 362 10.62 13.01 -7.27
C CYS A 362 10.26 14.19 -8.20
#